data_AF-A0AAP8GT18-F1
#
_entry.id   AF-A0AAP8GT18-F1
#
_cell.length_a   1.000
_cell.length_b   1.000
_cell.length_c   1.000
_cell.angle_alpha   90.00
_cell.angle_beta   90.00
_cell.angle_gamma   90.00
#
_symmetry.space_group_name_H-M   'P 1'
#
loop_
_entity.id
_entity.type
_entity.pdbx_description
1 polymer ?
#
loop_
_entity_poly.entity_id
_entity_poly.type
_entity_poly.pdbx_seq_one_letter_code
_entity_poly.pdbx_strand_id
1 'polypeptide(L)'
;MKKVMKVCMAGVVSISMLGACSFGKKEEPRNAALLIGEEQSLKEIVSQHKSEIKTNTLYKVKKAETGGKQLLIMERKTAEKMVEIGVLRESDNDNEVWSSDPIKSLPSAPKGKAVLLASKKNKKIKELTINEKKIEVQYASDTWFGHYRNSDYEELIVIVDNTTFNQIPVNETSMEILHFNKSYGEDRPYNTDDVTAVQAETEWKKLTKTMGSQVDVLDAVSIIKK
;
A
#
# COMPACT_ATOMS: atom_id res chain seq x y z
N MET A 1 -45.44 64.77 15.28
CA MET A 1 -45.06 63.35 15.43
C MET A 1 -45.70 62.52 14.31
N LYS A 2 -44.92 62.03 13.35
CA LYS A 2 -44.98 60.68 12.74
C LYS A 2 -44.02 60.63 11.55
N LYS A 3 -43.24 59.56 11.52
CA LYS A 3 -41.93 59.40 10.88
C LYS A 3 -42.04 59.11 9.40
N VAL A 4 -41.06 59.61 8.65
CA VAL A 4 -40.72 59.18 7.29
C VAL A 4 -40.15 57.76 7.38
N MET A 5 -40.83 56.77 6.81
CA MET A 5 -40.35 55.39 6.82
C MET A 5 -39.79 55.05 5.44
N LYS A 6 -38.46 55.00 5.37
CA LYS A 6 -37.67 54.66 4.20
C LYS A 6 -37.82 53.19 3.86
N VAL A 7 -37.94 52.93 2.56
CA VAL A 7 -37.63 51.67 1.89
C VAL A 7 -36.19 51.26 2.22
N CYS A 8 -35.97 49.99 2.59
CA CYS A 8 -34.79 49.24 2.17
C CYS A 8 -35.10 47.74 2.22
N MET A 9 -34.94 47.11 1.06
CA MET A 9 -35.12 45.69 0.79
C MET A 9 -34.28 44.80 1.73
N ALA A 10 -34.87 43.66 2.06
CA ALA A 10 -34.24 42.57 2.77
C ALA A 10 -32.94 42.12 2.06
N GLY A 11 -31.81 42.28 2.75
CA GLY A 11 -30.56 41.61 2.41
C GLY A 11 -30.66 40.16 2.84
N VAL A 12 -30.81 39.24 1.87
CA VAL A 12 -30.55 37.82 2.08
C VAL A 12 -29.07 37.70 2.44
N VAL A 13 -28.77 37.42 3.71
CA VAL A 13 -27.45 36.98 4.12
C VAL A 13 -27.28 35.58 3.54
N SER A 14 -26.74 35.53 2.32
CA SER A 14 -26.19 34.30 1.77
C SER A 14 -25.08 33.89 2.73
N ILE A 15 -25.36 32.88 3.56
CA ILE A 15 -24.33 32.08 4.21
C ILE A 15 -23.57 31.46 3.05
N SER A 16 -22.55 32.17 2.57
CA SER A 16 -21.49 31.56 1.81
C SER A 16 -20.93 30.52 2.76
N MET A 17 -21.34 29.27 2.56
CA MET A 17 -20.59 28.13 3.02
C MET A 17 -19.15 28.44 2.64
N LEU A 18 -18.36 28.83 3.64
CA LEU A 18 -16.92 28.75 3.55
C LEU A 18 -16.68 27.25 3.45
N GLY A 19 -16.84 26.73 2.23
CA GLY A 19 -16.19 25.51 1.82
C GLY A 19 -14.74 25.80 2.12
N ALA A 20 -14.29 25.29 3.27
CA ALA A 20 -12.89 25.13 3.54
C ALA A 20 -12.38 24.35 2.32
N CYS A 21 -11.82 25.09 1.37
CA CYS A 21 -10.93 24.54 0.39
C CYS A 21 -9.79 23.99 1.25
N SER A 22 -9.91 22.71 1.59
CA SER A 22 -8.85 21.90 2.16
C SER A 22 -7.73 21.97 1.14
N PHE A 23 -6.86 22.95 1.28
CA PHE A 23 -5.60 23.00 0.58
C PHE A 23 -4.85 21.71 0.96
N GLY A 24 -4.87 20.74 0.05
CA GLY A 24 -3.79 19.78 -0.17
C GLY A 24 -3.59 18.66 0.86
N LYS A 25 -4.62 18.19 1.59
CA LYS A 25 -4.46 16.90 2.28
C LYS A 25 -4.41 15.79 1.22
N LYS A 26 -3.25 15.16 1.10
CA LYS A 26 -3.08 13.91 0.36
C LYS A 26 -3.95 12.85 1.03
N GLU A 27 -5.01 12.46 0.32
CA GLU A 27 -5.92 11.41 0.75
C GLU A 27 -5.27 10.05 0.51
N GLU A 28 -5.31 9.22 1.54
CA GLU A 28 -4.79 7.86 1.49
C GLU A 28 -5.91 6.95 1.96
N PRO A 29 -6.92 6.71 1.11
CA PRO A 29 -8.09 5.96 1.53
C PRO A 29 -7.70 4.51 1.83
N ARG A 30 -7.99 4.04 3.04
CA ARG A 30 -7.86 2.63 3.42
C ARG A 30 -8.95 1.79 2.76
N ASN A 31 -8.83 1.64 1.45
CA ASN A 31 -9.80 0.99 0.57
C ASN A 31 -9.32 -0.37 0.06
N ALA A 32 -8.15 -0.84 0.49
CA ALA A 32 -7.58 -2.10 0.07
C ALA A 32 -6.77 -2.79 1.16
N ALA A 33 -6.55 -4.10 0.97
CA ALA A 33 -5.66 -4.91 1.78
C ALA A 33 -4.71 -5.70 0.89
N LEU A 34 -3.46 -5.82 1.34
CA LEU A 34 -2.48 -6.76 0.80
C LEU A 34 -2.39 -7.94 1.75
N LEU A 35 -2.60 -9.15 1.23
CA LEU A 35 -2.51 -10.39 1.99
C LEU A 35 -1.43 -11.29 1.38
N ILE A 36 -0.62 -11.97 2.20
CA ILE A 36 0.32 -13.01 1.72
C ILE A 36 0.11 -14.27 2.52
N GLY A 37 -0.02 -15.41 1.83
CA GLY A 37 -0.17 -16.72 2.46
C GLY A 37 -0.50 -17.83 1.46
N GLU A 38 -0.98 -18.95 1.99
CA GLU A 38 -1.44 -20.07 1.18
C GLU A 38 -2.60 -19.69 0.25
N GLU A 39 -2.54 -20.13 -1.00
CA GLU A 39 -3.54 -19.79 -2.02
C GLU A 39 -4.96 -20.19 -1.61
N GLN A 40 -5.11 -21.33 -0.94
CA GLN A 40 -6.41 -21.82 -0.51
C GLN A 40 -7.03 -20.90 0.57
N SER A 41 -6.24 -20.51 1.57
CA SER A 41 -6.67 -19.56 2.61
C SER A 41 -7.08 -18.21 2.00
N LEU A 42 -6.33 -17.71 1.02
CA LEU A 42 -6.67 -16.45 0.32
C LEU A 42 -7.99 -16.57 -0.45
N LYS A 43 -8.22 -17.68 -1.16
CA LYS A 43 -9.49 -17.94 -1.86
C LYS A 43 -10.66 -18.04 -0.89
N GLU A 44 -10.46 -18.66 0.27
CA GLU A 44 -11.47 -18.74 1.33
C GLU A 44 -11.82 -17.37 1.88
N ILE A 45 -10.83 -16.51 2.15
CA ILE A 45 -11.05 -15.11 2.54
C ILE A 45 -11.88 -14.37 1.49
N VAL A 46 -11.50 -14.47 0.21
CA VAL A 46 -12.25 -13.82 -0.89
C VAL A 46 -13.70 -14.31 -0.92
N SER A 47 -13.93 -15.60 -0.71
CA SER A 47 -15.28 -16.17 -0.67
C SER A 47 -16.09 -15.70 0.55
N GLN A 48 -15.49 -15.70 1.74
CA GLN A 48 -16.12 -15.30 3.00
C GLN A 48 -16.51 -13.82 3.01
N HIS A 49 -15.71 -12.97 2.37
CA HIS A 49 -15.86 -11.50 2.38
C HIS A 49 -16.31 -10.91 1.04
N LYS A 50 -16.87 -11.75 0.15
CA LYS A 50 -17.26 -11.35 -1.21
C LYS A 50 -18.19 -10.13 -1.28
N SER A 51 -19.05 -9.92 -0.29
CA SER A 51 -19.94 -8.76 -0.23
C SER A 51 -19.21 -7.44 0.08
N GLU A 52 -18.04 -7.50 0.69
CA GLU A 52 -17.22 -6.33 1.05
C GLU A 52 -16.18 -6.02 -0.04
N ILE A 53 -15.82 -7.01 -0.86
CA ILE A 53 -14.80 -6.93 -1.89
C ILE A 53 -15.40 -6.46 -3.22
N LYS A 54 -14.87 -5.36 -3.76
CA LYS A 54 -15.19 -4.82 -5.08
C LYS A 54 -14.47 -5.59 -6.18
N THR A 55 -13.16 -5.76 -6.01
CA THR A 55 -12.29 -6.53 -6.92
C THR A 55 -11.19 -7.18 -6.12
N ASN A 56 -10.67 -8.31 -6.59
CA ASN A 56 -9.51 -8.96 -6.01
C ASN A 56 -8.57 -9.44 -7.12
N THR A 57 -7.28 -9.57 -6.84
CA THR A 57 -6.31 -10.13 -7.77
C THR A 57 -5.22 -10.89 -7.02
N LEU A 58 -5.05 -12.16 -7.42
CA LEU A 58 -4.04 -13.06 -6.89
C LEU A 58 -2.76 -13.00 -7.75
N TYR A 59 -1.62 -12.89 -7.09
CA TYR A 59 -0.29 -12.91 -7.69
C TYR A 59 0.58 -13.99 -7.08
N LYS A 60 1.49 -14.56 -7.87
CA LYS A 60 2.58 -15.39 -7.36
C LYS A 60 3.76 -14.52 -6.97
N VAL A 61 4.28 -14.76 -5.77
CA VAL A 61 5.45 -14.09 -5.20
C VAL A 61 6.29 -15.13 -4.46
N LYS A 62 7.52 -14.77 -4.08
CA LYS A 62 8.35 -15.60 -3.19
C LYS A 62 8.74 -14.79 -1.97
N LYS A 63 8.71 -15.43 -0.80
CA LYS A 63 9.27 -14.89 0.44
C LYS A 63 10.55 -15.64 0.77
N ALA A 64 11.59 -14.92 1.15
CA ALA A 64 12.86 -15.51 1.57
C ALA A 64 13.50 -14.67 2.67
N GLU A 65 14.56 -15.20 3.28
CA GLU A 65 15.38 -14.45 4.22
C GLU A 65 16.85 -14.55 3.82
N THR A 66 17.59 -13.44 3.89
CA THR A 66 19.05 -13.46 3.77
C THR A 66 19.68 -12.39 4.66
N GLY A 67 20.70 -12.77 5.44
CA GLY A 67 21.38 -11.85 6.35
C GLY A 67 20.44 -11.22 7.39
N GLY A 68 19.43 -11.98 7.85
CA GLY A 68 18.41 -11.51 8.80
C GLY A 68 17.40 -10.52 8.20
N LYS A 69 17.33 -10.39 6.86
CA LYS A 69 16.40 -9.50 6.17
C LYS A 69 15.32 -10.29 5.46
N GLN A 70 14.07 -9.87 5.62
CA GLN A 70 12.93 -10.43 4.91
C GLN A 70 12.88 -9.89 3.47
N LEU A 71 12.74 -10.81 2.51
CA LEU A 71 12.70 -10.51 1.08
C LEU A 71 11.30 -10.82 0.56
N LEU A 72 10.72 -9.85 -0.14
CA LEU A 72 9.58 -10.06 -1.02
C LEU A 72 10.06 -10.02 -2.46
N ILE A 73 9.98 -11.15 -3.16
CA ILE A 73 10.48 -11.32 -4.51
C ILE A 73 9.29 -11.44 -5.46
N MET A 74 9.28 -10.64 -6.52
CA MET A 74 8.22 -10.68 -7.52
C MET A 74 8.74 -10.45 -8.93
N GLU A 75 7.99 -10.94 -9.90
CA GLU A 75 8.24 -10.64 -11.30
C GLU A 75 7.98 -9.17 -11.61
N ARG A 76 8.71 -8.65 -12.59
CA ARG A 76 8.52 -7.28 -13.10
C ARG A 76 7.06 -6.95 -13.42
N LYS A 77 6.34 -7.87 -14.09
CA LYS A 77 4.93 -7.68 -14.46
C LYS A 77 4.02 -7.48 -13.24
N THR A 78 4.29 -8.20 -12.14
CA THR A 78 3.55 -8.06 -10.88
C THR A 78 3.85 -6.71 -10.24
N ALA A 79 5.13 -6.32 -10.17
CA ALA A 79 5.51 -5.02 -9.64
C ALA A 79 4.92 -3.85 -10.45
N GLU A 80 4.87 -3.95 -11.78
CA GLU A 80 4.23 -2.96 -12.65
C GLU A 80 2.73 -2.80 -12.32
N LYS A 81 2.03 -3.89 -11.99
CA LYS A 81 0.65 -3.81 -11.48
C LYS A 81 0.55 -3.12 -10.14
N MET A 82 1.51 -3.32 -9.24
CA MET A 82 1.55 -2.63 -7.94
C MET A 82 1.80 -1.13 -8.09
N VAL A 83 2.57 -0.73 -9.10
CA VAL A 83 2.73 0.69 -9.48
C VAL A 83 1.43 1.25 -10.06
N GLU A 84 0.76 0.51 -10.94
CA GLU A 84 -0.50 0.93 -11.60
C GLU A 84 -1.60 1.25 -10.59
N ILE A 85 -1.71 0.45 -9.52
CA ILE A 85 -2.71 0.67 -8.46
C ILE A 85 -2.23 1.62 -7.35
N GLY A 86 -0.98 2.11 -7.43
CA GLY A 86 -0.43 3.11 -6.52
C GLY A 86 -0.01 2.62 -5.14
N VAL A 87 0.13 1.29 -4.95
CA VAL A 87 0.47 0.72 -3.62
C VAL A 87 1.97 0.67 -3.34
N LEU A 88 2.83 0.74 -4.37
CA LEU A 88 4.27 0.95 -4.19
C LEU A 88 4.56 2.44 -4.03
N ARG A 89 5.15 2.82 -2.90
CA ARG A 89 5.33 4.21 -2.50
C ARG A 89 6.77 4.49 -2.10
N GLU A 90 7.31 5.61 -2.56
CA GLU A 90 8.68 6.06 -2.26
C GLU A 90 8.68 7.12 -1.16
N SER A 91 9.67 7.09 -0.27
CA SER A 91 9.83 8.11 0.77
C SER A 91 9.87 9.51 0.16
N ASP A 92 9.05 10.41 0.70
CA ASP A 92 9.06 11.83 0.33
C ASP A 92 9.82 12.70 1.36
N ASN A 93 10.48 12.05 2.33
CA ASN A 93 11.23 12.68 3.41
C ASN A 93 12.50 11.88 3.78
N ASP A 94 13.32 12.45 4.67
CA ASP A 94 14.56 11.85 5.14
C ASP A 94 14.39 10.88 6.31
N ASN A 95 13.20 10.81 6.91
CA ASN A 95 12.93 10.00 8.10
C ASN A 95 12.37 8.60 7.75
N GLU A 96 12.13 8.29 6.46
CA GLU A 96 11.83 6.97 5.87
C GLU A 96 10.64 6.19 6.46
N VAL A 97 9.81 6.80 7.31
CA VAL A 97 8.78 6.07 8.07
C VAL A 97 7.38 6.67 7.95
N TRP A 98 7.21 7.99 7.80
CA TRP A 98 5.89 8.62 8.06
C TRP A 98 5.26 9.36 6.89
N SER A 99 5.88 9.35 5.71
CA SER A 99 5.31 9.96 4.51
C SER A 99 5.99 9.40 3.26
N SER A 100 5.18 9.15 2.23
CA SER A 100 5.60 8.52 0.97
C SER A 100 4.64 8.86 -0.14
N ASP A 101 5.07 8.83 -1.40
CA ASP A 101 4.25 9.06 -2.60
C ASP A 101 4.17 7.81 -3.50
N PRO A 102 3.02 7.49 -4.11
CA PRO A 102 2.95 6.44 -5.11
C PRO A 102 3.91 6.68 -6.28
N ILE A 103 4.81 5.73 -6.52
CA ILE A 103 5.77 5.85 -7.62
C ILE A 103 5.03 5.90 -8.96
N LYS A 104 5.58 6.64 -9.93
CA LYS A 104 4.94 6.85 -11.25
C LYS A 104 5.28 5.76 -12.25
N SER A 105 6.40 5.09 -12.06
CA SER A 105 6.91 4.06 -12.93
C SER A 105 7.83 3.16 -12.14
N LEU A 106 7.86 1.88 -12.50
CA LEU A 106 8.81 0.97 -11.90
C LEU A 106 10.25 1.32 -12.34
N PRO A 107 11.21 1.49 -11.41
CA PRO A 107 12.60 1.72 -11.77
C PRO A 107 13.17 0.63 -12.68
N SER A 108 14.21 0.99 -13.44
CA SER A 108 14.95 0.06 -14.28
C SER A 108 16.25 -0.37 -13.60
N ALA A 109 16.73 -1.56 -13.96
CA ALA A 109 18.06 -2.03 -13.63
C ALA A 109 18.78 -2.44 -14.92
N PRO A 110 20.13 -2.42 -14.94
CA PRO A 110 20.90 -2.98 -16.04
C PRO A 110 20.51 -4.43 -16.34
N LYS A 111 20.63 -4.85 -17.60
CA LYS A 111 20.33 -6.23 -18.02
C LYS A 111 21.09 -7.24 -17.15
N GLY A 112 20.38 -8.25 -16.65
CA GLY A 112 20.94 -9.29 -15.77
C GLY A 112 20.97 -8.93 -14.28
N LYS A 113 20.60 -7.70 -13.89
CA LYS A 113 20.45 -7.32 -12.48
C LYS A 113 18.98 -7.20 -12.10
N ALA A 114 18.65 -7.64 -10.90
CA ALA A 114 17.36 -7.38 -10.29
C ALA A 114 17.26 -5.92 -9.81
N VAL A 115 16.05 -5.38 -9.80
CA VAL A 115 15.77 -4.10 -9.13
C VAL A 115 15.60 -4.36 -7.64
N LEU A 116 16.28 -3.58 -6.80
CA LEU A 116 16.12 -3.61 -5.35
C LEU A 116 15.44 -2.32 -4.88
N LEU A 117 14.27 -2.48 -4.26
CA LEU A 117 13.59 -1.42 -3.52
C LEU A 117 13.75 -1.69 -2.03
N ALA A 118 14.31 -0.73 -1.30
CA ALA A 118 14.61 -0.87 0.12
C ALA A 118 14.97 0.48 0.73
N SER A 119 14.99 0.60 2.07
CA SER A 119 15.53 1.77 2.77
C SER A 119 16.93 2.16 2.27
N LYS A 120 17.27 3.46 2.29
CA LYS A 120 18.60 3.95 1.84
C LYS A 120 19.75 3.32 2.61
N LYS A 121 19.52 2.80 3.81
CA LYS A 121 20.50 2.01 4.60
C LYS A 121 21.01 0.78 3.85
N ASN A 122 20.17 0.21 2.97
CA ASN A 122 20.45 -1.00 2.21
C ASN A 122 21.04 -0.72 0.81
N LYS A 123 21.32 0.54 0.44
CA LYS A 123 21.81 0.93 -0.90
C LYS A 123 23.14 0.31 -1.33
N LYS A 124 23.93 -0.16 -0.36
CA LYS A 124 25.23 -0.79 -0.58
C LYS A 124 25.13 -2.27 -0.96
N ILE A 125 23.95 -2.88 -0.83
CA ILE A 125 23.73 -4.28 -1.25
C ILE A 125 23.84 -4.35 -2.78
N LYS A 126 24.71 -5.23 -3.27
CA LYS A 126 24.95 -5.48 -4.71
C LYS A 126 24.66 -6.93 -5.13
N GLU A 127 24.60 -7.84 -4.16
CA GLU A 127 24.31 -9.24 -4.37
C GLU A 127 23.46 -9.74 -3.19
N LEU A 128 22.48 -10.59 -3.49
CA LEU A 128 21.72 -11.35 -2.51
C LEU A 128 22.00 -12.84 -2.72
N THR A 129 22.21 -13.58 -1.64
CA THR A 129 22.33 -15.05 -1.71
C THR A 129 21.06 -15.67 -1.14
N ILE A 130 20.29 -16.36 -1.98
CA ILE A 130 19.02 -16.98 -1.64
C ILE A 130 19.13 -18.46 -1.90
N ASN A 131 19.19 -19.29 -0.85
CA ASN A 131 19.37 -20.74 -0.95
C ASN A 131 20.51 -21.09 -1.93
N GLU A 132 21.71 -20.58 -1.65
CA GLU A 132 22.95 -20.74 -2.43
C GLU A 132 22.97 -20.05 -3.81
N LYS A 133 21.82 -19.61 -4.32
CA LYS A 133 21.74 -18.84 -5.56
C LYS A 133 22.09 -17.37 -5.32
N LYS A 134 23.10 -16.90 -6.02
CA LYS A 134 23.47 -15.47 -6.07
C LYS A 134 22.61 -14.73 -7.08
N ILE A 135 22.10 -13.57 -6.68
CA ILE A 135 21.34 -12.65 -7.52
C ILE A 135 22.01 -11.28 -7.42
N GLU A 136 22.54 -10.80 -8.54
CA GLU A 136 23.01 -9.42 -8.62
C GLU A 136 21.82 -8.45 -8.55
N VAL A 137 21.95 -7.43 -7.72
CA VAL A 137 20.91 -6.43 -7.51
C VAL A 137 21.43 -5.02 -7.71
N GLN A 138 20.55 -4.15 -8.19
CA GLN A 138 20.78 -2.71 -8.26
C GLN A 138 19.75 -2.03 -7.37
N TYR A 139 20.24 -1.38 -6.30
CA TYR A 139 19.43 -0.45 -5.54
C TYR A 139 18.84 0.62 -6.47
N ALA A 140 17.53 0.80 -6.41
CA ALA A 140 16.81 1.72 -7.27
C ALA A 140 16.17 2.87 -6.50
N SER A 141 15.43 2.59 -5.43
CA SER A 141 14.72 3.62 -4.67
C SER A 141 14.34 3.16 -3.27
N ASP A 142 14.02 4.15 -2.43
CA ASP A 142 13.52 3.98 -1.08
C ASP A 142 12.00 3.75 -1.09
N THR A 143 11.59 2.56 -1.55
CA THR A 143 10.18 2.23 -1.83
C THR A 143 9.70 1.04 -0.99
N TRP A 144 8.41 1.02 -0.66
CA TRP A 144 7.69 -0.02 0.11
C TRP A 144 6.19 -0.08 -0.26
N PHE A 145 5.45 -1.02 0.32
CA PHE A 145 4.00 -1.15 0.18
C PHE A 145 3.23 -0.32 1.20
N GLY A 146 2.18 0.39 0.75
CA GLY A 146 1.29 1.12 1.67
C GLY A 146 1.95 2.31 2.35
N HIS A 147 1.26 2.91 3.31
CA HIS A 147 1.75 4.13 3.96
C HIS A 147 3.03 3.90 4.78
N TYR A 148 3.10 2.80 5.53
CA TYR A 148 4.23 2.45 6.40
C TYR A 148 5.05 1.29 5.85
N ARG A 149 6.38 1.40 5.93
CA ARG A 149 7.26 0.28 5.59
C ARG A 149 7.09 -0.84 6.61
N ASN A 150 6.73 -2.03 6.13
CA ASN A 150 6.57 -3.21 6.98
C ASN A 150 7.74 -4.18 6.83
N SER A 151 8.77 -4.00 7.67
CA SER A 151 10.01 -4.80 7.55
C SER A 151 9.83 -6.29 7.86
N ASP A 152 8.68 -6.72 8.39
CA ASP A 152 8.41 -8.12 8.73
C ASP A 152 8.18 -8.99 7.47
N TYR A 153 7.91 -8.39 6.31
CA TYR A 153 7.78 -9.14 5.06
C TYR A 153 8.45 -8.50 3.85
N GLU A 154 8.75 -7.19 3.90
CA GLU A 154 9.26 -6.43 2.75
C GLU A 154 10.45 -5.53 3.10
N GLU A 155 11.35 -5.96 4.00
CA GLU A 155 12.58 -5.19 4.27
C GLU A 155 13.38 -4.94 2.96
N LEU A 156 13.41 -5.95 2.09
CA LEU A 156 13.94 -5.86 0.72
C LEU A 156 12.87 -6.34 -0.28
N ILE A 157 12.44 -5.47 -1.20
CA ILE A 157 11.62 -5.90 -2.35
C ILE A 157 12.55 -6.11 -3.55
N VAL A 158 12.55 -7.33 -4.08
CA VAL A 158 13.45 -7.75 -5.17
C VAL A 158 12.62 -8.05 -6.41
N ILE A 159 12.84 -7.27 -7.47
CA ILE A 159 12.07 -7.39 -8.70
C ILE A 159 12.97 -7.95 -9.79
N VAL A 160 12.54 -9.09 -10.35
CA VAL A 160 13.32 -9.91 -11.27
C VAL A 160 12.56 -10.13 -12.58
N ASP A 161 13.27 -10.57 -13.62
CA ASP A 161 12.64 -11.12 -14.81
C ASP A 161 12.06 -12.52 -14.55
N ASN A 162 11.18 -12.98 -15.45
CA ASN A 162 10.48 -14.26 -15.34
C ASN A 162 11.46 -15.45 -15.29
N THR A 163 12.55 -15.41 -16.06
CA THR A 163 13.55 -16.50 -16.06
C THR A 163 14.22 -16.61 -14.70
N THR A 164 14.66 -15.48 -14.14
CA THR A 164 15.30 -15.41 -12.83
C THR A 164 14.33 -15.83 -11.74
N PHE A 165 13.09 -15.33 -11.76
CA PHE A 165 12.04 -15.68 -10.80
C PHE A 165 11.86 -17.20 -10.68
N ASN A 166 11.67 -17.88 -11.82
CA ASN A 166 11.44 -19.33 -11.87
C ASN A 166 12.66 -20.14 -11.39
N GLN A 167 13.87 -19.61 -11.57
CA GLN A 167 15.10 -20.28 -11.17
C GLN A 167 15.53 -19.99 -9.71
N ILE A 168 14.81 -19.15 -8.95
CA ILE A 168 15.12 -18.93 -7.52
C ILE A 168 14.62 -20.16 -6.74
N PRO A 169 15.49 -20.87 -5.99
CA PRO A 169 15.16 -22.13 -5.32
C PRO A 169 14.41 -21.89 -4.00
N VAL A 170 13.28 -21.20 -4.09
CA VAL A 170 12.35 -20.91 -2.99
C VAL A 170 10.94 -21.17 -3.51
N ASN A 171 10.12 -21.79 -2.68
CA ASN A 171 8.72 -22.06 -3.01
C ASN A 171 7.95 -20.76 -3.24
N GLU A 172 7.05 -20.78 -4.21
CA GLU A 172 6.10 -19.69 -4.40
C GLU A 172 5.09 -19.68 -3.27
N THR A 173 4.75 -18.47 -2.83
CA THR A 173 3.55 -18.19 -2.04
C THR A 173 2.63 -17.30 -2.88
N SER A 174 1.48 -16.92 -2.33
CA SER A 174 0.52 -16.10 -3.04
C SER A 174 0.30 -14.77 -2.33
N MET A 175 0.15 -13.72 -3.12
CA MET A 175 -0.19 -12.37 -2.67
C MET A 175 -1.54 -11.98 -3.26
N GLU A 176 -2.51 -11.67 -2.42
CA GLU A 176 -3.84 -11.20 -2.83
C GLU A 176 -3.95 -9.71 -2.54
N ILE A 177 -4.36 -8.93 -3.55
CA ILE A 177 -4.78 -7.55 -3.36
C ILE A 177 -6.31 -7.49 -3.35
N LEU A 178 -6.89 -7.15 -2.22
CA LEU A 178 -8.32 -6.91 -2.06
C LEU A 178 -8.60 -5.43 -2.21
N HIS A 179 -9.54 -5.06 -3.08
CA HIS A 179 -10.11 -3.71 -3.16
C HIS A 179 -11.53 -3.77 -2.62
N PHE A 180 -11.83 -3.00 -1.59
CA PHE A 180 -13.13 -3.01 -0.93
C PHE A 180 -14.15 -2.07 -1.59
N ASN A 181 -15.43 -2.29 -1.27
CA ASN A 181 -16.54 -1.47 -1.77
C ASN A 181 -16.57 -0.05 -1.17
N LYS A 182 -15.86 0.16 -0.07
CA LYS A 182 -15.73 1.45 0.62
C LYS A 182 -14.34 1.62 1.21
N SER A 183 -14.01 2.85 1.62
CA SER A 183 -12.83 3.12 2.45
C SER A 183 -13.15 2.94 3.93
N TYR A 184 -12.24 2.37 4.70
CA TYR A 184 -12.33 2.24 6.16
C TYR A 184 -11.45 3.29 6.84
N GLY A 185 -11.66 4.56 6.46
CA GLY A 185 -10.87 5.70 6.93
C GLY A 185 -9.62 5.93 6.08
N GLU A 186 -8.56 6.46 6.70
CA GLU A 186 -7.28 6.73 6.06
C GLU A 186 -6.25 5.64 6.42
N ASP A 187 -5.36 5.32 5.50
CA ASP A 187 -4.21 4.42 5.64
C ASP A 187 -3.07 5.12 6.39
N ARG A 188 -3.36 5.74 7.52
CA ARG A 188 -2.41 6.45 8.39
C ARG A 188 -2.98 6.52 9.82
N PRO A 189 -2.19 6.93 10.82
CA PRO A 189 -2.62 7.07 12.19
C PRO A 189 -3.80 8.02 12.25
N TYR A 190 -4.82 7.60 12.99
CA TYR A 190 -6.04 8.36 13.15
C TYR A 190 -6.04 9.10 14.48
N ASN A 191 -6.78 10.21 14.54
CA ASN A 191 -7.02 10.92 15.78
C ASN A 191 -8.00 10.12 16.65
N THR A 192 -7.59 9.72 17.86
CA THR A 192 -8.44 8.96 18.78
C THR A 192 -9.60 9.77 19.36
N ASP A 193 -9.53 11.11 19.28
CA ASP A 193 -10.62 12.00 19.69
C ASP A 193 -11.67 12.21 18.57
N ASP A 194 -11.35 11.80 17.34
CA ASP A 194 -12.29 11.84 16.22
C ASP A 194 -13.14 10.57 16.21
N VAL A 195 -14.39 10.70 16.68
CA VAL A 195 -15.37 9.60 16.75
C VAL A 195 -15.56 8.90 15.39
N THR A 196 -15.51 9.65 14.28
CA THR A 196 -15.66 9.08 12.93
C THR A 196 -14.46 8.21 12.58
N ALA A 197 -13.26 8.67 12.92
CA ALA A 197 -12.03 7.93 12.67
C ALA A 197 -11.91 6.68 13.55
N VAL A 198 -12.33 6.77 14.82
CA VAL A 198 -12.41 5.60 15.72
C VAL A 198 -13.40 4.55 15.21
N GLN A 199 -14.57 4.99 14.72
CA GLN A 199 -15.56 4.10 14.15
C GLN A 199 -15.01 3.38 12.90
N ALA A 200 -14.35 4.11 12.01
CA ALA A 200 -13.73 3.55 10.80
C ALA A 200 -12.64 2.50 11.13
N GLU A 201 -11.78 2.79 12.12
CA GLU A 201 -10.78 1.84 12.61
C GLU A 201 -11.42 0.59 13.21
N THR A 202 -12.52 0.75 13.95
CA THR A 202 -13.25 -0.37 14.56
C THR A 202 -13.84 -1.29 13.49
N GLU A 203 -14.42 -0.71 12.44
CA GLU A 203 -14.93 -1.46 11.29
C GLU A 203 -13.80 -2.18 10.53
N TRP A 204 -12.66 -1.51 10.32
CA TRP A 204 -11.47 -2.11 9.71
C TRP A 204 -11.00 -3.34 10.50
N LYS A 205 -10.82 -3.20 11.82
CA LYS A 205 -10.41 -4.30 12.70
C LYS A 205 -11.41 -5.44 12.68
N LYS A 206 -12.71 -5.14 12.65
CA LYS A 206 -13.75 -6.18 12.57
C LYS A 206 -13.67 -6.96 11.25
N LEU A 207 -13.49 -6.27 10.13
CA LEU A 207 -13.34 -6.89 8.81
C LEU A 207 -12.09 -7.79 8.77
N THR A 208 -10.95 -7.27 9.21
CA THR A 208 -9.64 -7.89 9.01
C THR A 208 -9.25 -8.90 10.07
N LYS A 209 -9.93 -8.95 11.23
CA LYS A 209 -9.60 -9.87 12.33
C LYS A 209 -9.52 -11.33 11.88
N THR A 210 -10.49 -11.80 11.09
CA THR A 210 -10.51 -13.19 10.61
C THR A 210 -9.54 -13.41 9.46
N MET A 211 -9.31 -12.38 8.63
CA MET A 211 -8.34 -12.43 7.54
C MET A 211 -6.93 -12.63 8.10
N GLY A 212 -6.53 -11.82 9.08
CA GLY A 212 -5.19 -11.84 9.67
C GLY A 212 -4.83 -13.16 10.37
N SER A 213 -5.81 -13.90 10.88
CA SER A 213 -5.56 -15.23 11.47
C SER A 213 -5.35 -16.35 10.45
N GLN A 214 -5.62 -16.10 9.16
CA GLN A 214 -5.58 -17.08 8.07
C GLN A 214 -4.39 -16.88 7.11
N VAL A 215 -3.58 -15.84 7.32
CA VAL A 215 -2.51 -15.43 6.40
C VAL A 215 -1.24 -15.09 7.17
N ASP A 216 -0.10 -15.14 6.47
CA ASP A 216 1.20 -14.78 7.04
C ASP A 216 1.37 -13.26 7.16
N VAL A 217 0.75 -12.51 6.24
CA VAL A 217 0.83 -11.05 6.16
C VAL A 217 -0.55 -10.51 5.88
N LEU A 218 -0.94 -9.49 6.63
CA LEU A 218 -2.04 -8.60 6.33
C LEU A 218 -1.54 -7.18 6.47
N ASP A 219 -1.68 -6.40 5.40
CA ASP A 219 -1.32 -5.00 5.39
C ASP A 219 -2.45 -4.14 4.83
N ALA A 220 -2.60 -2.95 5.40
CA ALA A 220 -3.51 -1.94 4.87
C ALA A 220 -2.80 -1.20 3.72
N VAL A 221 -3.50 -1.01 2.61
CA VAL A 221 -2.95 -0.25 1.49
C VAL A 221 -4.01 0.66 0.88
N SER A 222 -3.55 1.75 0.28
CA SER A 222 -4.40 2.66 -0.49
C SER A 222 -4.26 2.38 -1.99
N ILE A 223 -5.35 1.93 -2.64
CA ILE A 223 -5.43 1.96 -4.10
C ILE A 223 -5.77 3.39 -4.53
N ILE A 224 -4.80 4.03 -5.17
CA ILE A 224 -4.90 5.39 -5.69
C ILE A 224 -4.84 5.27 -7.22
N LYS A 225 -6.02 5.20 -7.86
CA LYS A 225 -6.10 5.21 -9.32
C LYS A 225 -5.68 6.59 -9.83
N LYS A 226 -4.60 6.60 -10.63
CA LYS A 226 -4.18 7.78 -11.39
C LYS A 226 -5.04 7.97 -12.63
#